data_AF-A0A6A5SB54-F1
#
_entry.id   AF-A0A6A5SB54-F1
#
_cell.length_a   1.000
_cell.length_b   1.000
_cell.length_c   1.000
_cell.angle_alpha   90.00
_cell.angle_beta   90.00
_cell.angle_gamma   90.00
#
_symmetry.space_group_name_H-M   'P 1'
#
loop_
_entity.id
_entity.type
_entity.pdbx_description
1 polymer ?
#
loop_
_entity_poly.entity_id
_entity_poly.type
_entity_poly.pdbx_seq_one_letter_code
_entity_poly.pdbx_strand_id
1 'polypeptide(L)'
;MYRAGYARQRPGWKPELTPAQETARYQWALKYNPDKDKLNDNKGFNFKTVCFSDETPARIGEQRGMFRAWAKEDEIYNEDIKKTKTQKEFALMFYGAFWYNHKGPYHIYSRETKEEKEAADEALQQENADMPH
;
A
#
# COMPACT_ATOMS: atom_id res chain seq x y z
N MET A 1 -6.95 -27.94 12.84
CA MET A 1 -6.42 -26.56 12.91
C MET A 1 -7.40 -25.63 13.63
N TYR A 2 -8.52 -25.21 13.03
CA TYR A 2 -9.45 -24.27 13.69
C TYR A 2 -10.01 -24.74 15.04
N ARG A 3 -10.44 -26.00 15.15
CA ARG A 3 -10.90 -26.60 16.42
C ARG A 3 -9.81 -26.65 17.51
N ALA A 4 -8.55 -26.47 17.14
CA ALA A 4 -7.39 -26.45 18.03
C ALA A 4 -6.88 -25.01 18.30
N GLY A 5 -7.66 -23.99 17.93
CA GLY A 5 -7.34 -22.57 18.16
C GLY A 5 -6.43 -21.91 17.12
N TYR A 6 -6.00 -22.63 16.09
CA TYR A 6 -5.12 -22.08 15.06
C TYR A 6 -5.90 -21.32 13.98
N ALA A 7 -5.46 -20.10 13.67
CA ALA A 7 -5.93 -19.31 12.55
C ALA A 7 -4.86 -19.16 11.48
N ARG A 8 -5.29 -18.95 10.23
CA ARG A 8 -4.36 -18.57 9.15
C ARG A 8 -3.96 -17.12 9.36
N GLN A 9 -2.71 -16.88 9.69
CA GLN A 9 -2.15 -15.54 9.82
C GLN A 9 -1.22 -15.23 8.65
N ARG A 10 -1.25 -13.97 8.20
CA ARG A 10 -0.29 -13.40 7.28
C ARG A 10 0.47 -12.32 8.04
N PRO A 11 1.79 -12.44 8.25
CA PRO A 11 2.55 -11.33 8.81
C PRO A 11 2.42 -10.14 7.85
N GLY A 12 1.79 -9.08 8.33
CA GLY A 12 1.65 -7.82 7.61
C GLY A 12 2.80 -6.90 8.01
N TRP A 13 3.51 -6.36 7.03
CA TRP A 13 4.34 -5.18 7.28
C TRP A 13 3.43 -3.95 7.25
N LYS A 14 3.53 -3.11 8.27
CA LYS A 14 2.90 -1.79 8.31
C LYS A 14 4.02 -0.76 8.35
N PRO A 15 3.95 0.31 7.55
CA PRO A 15 4.88 1.41 7.70
C PRO A 15 4.72 2.02 9.09
N GLU A 16 5.84 2.33 9.73
CA GLU A 16 5.85 3.07 10.99
C GLU A 16 5.33 4.49 10.73
N LEU A 17 4.59 5.03 11.69
CA LEU A 17 4.03 6.37 11.63
C LEU A 17 4.61 7.20 12.76
N THR A 18 4.97 8.45 12.48
CA THR A 18 5.28 9.41 13.54
C THR A 18 3.99 9.83 14.25
N PRO A 19 4.04 10.30 15.52
CA PRO A 19 2.85 10.79 16.21
C PRO A 19 2.11 11.91 15.45
N ALA A 20 2.84 12.73 14.71
CA ALA A 20 2.28 13.77 13.84
C ALA A 20 1.50 13.15 12.67
N GLN A 21 2.03 12.13 12.02
CA GLN A 21 1.35 11.41 10.94
C GLN A 21 0.10 10.66 11.45
N GLU A 22 0.17 10.05 12.64
CA GLU A 22 -1.00 9.43 13.28
C GLU A 22 -2.11 10.46 13.52
N THR A 23 -1.75 11.60 14.10
CA THR A 23 -2.69 12.70 14.35
C THR A 23 -3.30 13.22 13.05
N ALA A 24 -2.49 13.46 12.03
CA ALA A 24 -2.96 13.93 10.73
C ALA A 24 -3.93 12.93 10.08
N ARG A 25 -3.60 11.64 10.12
CA ARG A 25 -4.48 10.57 9.59
C ARG A 25 -5.79 10.47 10.36
N TYR A 26 -5.75 10.61 11.69
CA TYR A 26 -6.95 10.60 12.52
C TYR A 26 -7.87 11.78 12.21
N GLN A 27 -7.32 13.00 12.12
CA GLN A 27 -8.10 14.19 11.78
C GLN A 27 -8.70 14.10 10.37
N TRP A 28 -7.93 13.56 9.41
CA TRP A 28 -8.43 13.31 8.06
C TRP A 28 -9.60 12.32 8.07
N ALA A 29 -9.47 11.20 8.81
CA ALA A 29 -10.51 10.18 8.92
C ALA A 29 -11.79 10.71 9.58
N LEU A 30 -11.67 11.57 10.60
CA LEU A 30 -12.83 12.23 11.22
C LEU A 30 -13.52 13.18 10.23
N LYS A 31 -12.74 13.98 9.50
CA LYS A 31 -13.27 14.98 8.56
C LYS A 31 -13.99 14.34 7.38
N TYR A 32 -13.46 13.25 6.84
CA TYR A 32 -13.98 12.58 5.65
C TYR A 32 -14.64 11.23 5.98
N ASN A 33 -15.22 11.12 7.18
CA ASN A 33 -15.96 9.93 7.59
C ASN A 33 -17.18 9.72 6.67
N PRO A 34 -17.35 8.54 6.04
CA PRO A 34 -18.55 8.27 5.23
C PRO A 34 -19.81 8.13 6.09
N ASP A 35 -19.67 7.81 7.37
CA ASP A 35 -20.76 7.64 8.31
C ASP A 35 -20.92 8.89 9.18
N LYS A 36 -22.12 9.49 9.17
CA LYS A 36 -22.36 10.76 9.88
C LYS A 36 -22.91 10.55 11.28
N ASP A 37 -23.96 9.75 11.40
CA ASP A 37 -24.75 9.59 12.62
C ASP A 37 -24.66 8.16 13.16
N LYS A 38 -24.64 7.16 12.27
CA LYS A 38 -24.59 5.72 12.60
C LYS A 38 -23.64 4.98 11.67
N LEU A 39 -23.05 3.90 12.19
CA LEU A 39 -22.21 3.01 11.40
C LEU A 39 -22.98 2.50 10.16
N ASN A 40 -22.35 2.61 8.99
CA ASN A 40 -22.85 2.30 7.66
C ASN A 40 -24.03 3.15 7.17
N ASP A 41 -24.29 4.34 7.73
CA ASP A 41 -25.35 5.20 7.22
C ASP A 41 -25.00 5.86 5.87
N ASN A 42 -23.71 5.93 5.51
CA ASN A 42 -23.21 6.54 4.27
C ASN A 42 -23.72 7.98 4.02
N LYS A 43 -24.08 8.71 5.07
CA LYS A 43 -24.60 10.10 4.99
C LYS A 43 -23.52 11.17 5.11
N GLY A 44 -22.30 10.75 5.43
CA GLY A 44 -21.13 11.61 5.54
C GLY A 44 -20.49 11.88 4.19
N PHE A 45 -19.17 11.77 4.14
CA PHE A 45 -18.41 12.06 2.94
C PHE A 45 -18.65 11.03 1.83
N ASN A 46 -19.00 11.52 0.64
CA ASN A 46 -19.33 10.66 -0.49
C ASN A 46 -18.09 10.26 -1.30
N PHE A 47 -17.50 9.11 -0.99
CA PHE A 47 -16.37 8.58 -1.76
C PHE A 47 -16.71 8.19 -3.19
N LYS A 48 -17.99 8.10 -3.57
CA LYS A 48 -18.37 7.74 -4.95
C LYS A 48 -18.03 8.83 -5.97
N THR A 49 -17.85 10.07 -5.52
CA THR A 49 -17.48 11.21 -6.38
C THR A 49 -15.97 11.44 -6.44
N VAL A 50 -15.17 10.62 -5.75
CA VAL A 50 -13.72 10.80 -5.65
C VAL A 50 -13.02 10.05 -6.79
N CYS A 51 -12.06 10.73 -7.42
CA CYS A 51 -11.03 10.08 -8.22
C CYS A 51 -9.95 9.54 -7.30
N PHE A 52 -9.65 8.26 -7.40
CA PHE A 52 -8.43 7.72 -6.82
C PHE A 52 -7.43 7.51 -7.94
N SER A 53 -6.19 7.95 -7.74
CA SER A 53 -5.09 7.70 -8.66
C SER A 53 -3.85 7.28 -7.88
N ASP A 54 -3.06 6.39 -8.47
CA ASP A 54 -1.80 5.93 -7.90
C ASP A 54 -0.92 5.34 -9.01
N GLU A 55 0.39 5.33 -8.77
CA GLU A 55 1.36 4.62 -9.58
C GLU A 55 1.66 3.24 -8.98
N THR A 56 1.79 2.23 -9.83
CA THR A 56 2.15 0.90 -9.39
C THR A 56 3.10 0.21 -10.37
N PRO A 57 4.19 -0.41 -9.87
CA PRO A 57 5.06 -1.20 -10.72
C PRO A 57 4.40 -2.55 -11.02
N ALA A 58 4.19 -2.85 -12.29
CA ALA A 58 3.82 -4.19 -12.73
C ALA A 58 5.08 -5.07 -12.82
N ARG A 59 5.06 -6.20 -12.11
CA ARG A 59 6.19 -7.13 -12.01
C ARG A 59 5.86 -8.42 -12.75
N ILE A 60 6.71 -8.83 -13.69
CA ILE A 60 6.55 -10.10 -14.41
C ILE A 60 7.33 -11.19 -13.67
N GLY A 61 6.68 -12.34 -13.46
CA GLY A 61 7.31 -13.48 -12.78
C GLY A 61 7.46 -13.33 -11.27
N GLU A 62 6.76 -12.37 -10.63
CA GLU A 62 6.69 -12.29 -9.16
C GLU A 62 5.99 -13.54 -8.61
N GLN A 63 6.75 -14.43 -7.99
CA GLN A 63 6.19 -15.49 -7.18
C GLN A 63 6.02 -14.97 -5.75
N ARG A 64 4.79 -14.58 -5.40
CA ARG A 64 4.44 -14.38 -4.00
C ARG A 64 4.49 -15.73 -3.31
N GLY A 65 5.53 -15.99 -2.51
CA GLY A 65 5.54 -17.12 -1.59
C GLY A 65 4.23 -17.12 -0.79
N MET A 66 3.59 -18.27 -0.63
CA MET A 66 2.39 -18.39 0.19
C MET A 66 2.74 -18.06 1.66
N PHE A 67 2.55 -16.80 2.05
CA PHE A 67 2.71 -16.30 3.43
C PHE A 67 1.48 -16.64 4.28
N ARG A 68 1.14 -17.92 4.42
CA ARG A 68 0.08 -18.33 5.35
C ARG A 68 0.65 -19.37 6.30
N ALA A 69 1.03 -18.92 7.49
CA ALA A 69 1.28 -19.81 8.62
C ALA A 69 -0.02 -20.03 9.39
N TRP A 70 -0.11 -21.17 10.04
CA TRP A 70 -1.12 -21.42 11.08
C TRP A 70 -0.49 -21.04 12.40
N ALA A 71 -1.07 -20.06 13.10
CA ALA A 71 -0.62 -19.62 14.40
C ALA A 71 -1.84 -19.44 15.31
N LYS A 72 -1.65 -19.68 16.62
CA LYS A 72 -2.57 -19.20 17.65
C LYS A 72 -2.39 -17.70 17.88
N GLU A 73 -3.30 -17.09 18.61
CA GLU A 73 -3.30 -15.65 18.87
C GLU A 73 -2.08 -15.17 19.67
N ASP A 74 -1.52 -16.06 20.49
CA ASP A 74 -0.35 -15.85 21.36
C ASP A 74 0.99 -16.27 20.70
N GLU A 75 0.96 -16.88 19.52
CA GLU A 75 2.16 -17.37 18.83
C GLU A 75 2.76 -16.27 17.93
N ILE A 76 4.02 -15.92 18.18
CA ILE A 76 4.77 -14.95 17.36
C ILE A 76 5.24 -15.64 16.09
N TYR A 77 4.98 -15.03 14.93
CA TYR A 77 5.48 -15.51 13.65
C TYR A 77 7.01 -15.39 13.59
N ASN A 78 7.72 -16.51 13.44
CA ASN A 78 9.18 -16.50 13.24
C ASN A 78 9.53 -16.25 11.76
N GLU A 79 10.35 -15.23 11.50
CA GLU A 79 10.74 -14.81 10.16
C GLU A 79 11.64 -15.82 9.43
N ASP A 80 12.31 -16.72 10.14
CA ASP A 80 13.25 -17.71 9.57
C ASP A 80 12.58 -18.70 8.58
N ILE A 81 11.25 -18.80 8.59
CA ILE A 81 10.46 -19.69 7.72
C ILE A 81 10.05 -18.99 6.41
N LYS A 82 10.43 -17.72 6.23
CA LYS A 82 10.05 -16.90 5.08
C LYS A 82 10.84 -17.31 3.84
N LYS A 83 10.14 -17.86 2.83
CA LYS A 83 10.69 -17.88 1.47
C LYS A 83 10.92 -16.43 1.02
N THR A 84 12.17 -16.11 0.69
CA THR A 84 12.56 -14.82 0.11
C THR A 84 11.72 -14.59 -1.14
N LYS A 85 11.07 -13.42 -1.23
CA LYS A 85 10.38 -13.03 -2.47
C LYS A 85 11.44 -12.95 -3.56
N THR A 86 11.29 -13.74 -4.62
CA THR A 86 12.12 -13.54 -5.81
C THR A 86 11.57 -12.33 -6.55
N GLN A 87 12.19 -11.18 -6.34
CA GLN A 87 11.89 -9.96 -7.08
C GLN A 87 12.66 -10.03 -8.41
N LYS A 88 12.07 -10.67 -9.41
CA LYS A 88 12.53 -10.52 -10.79
C LYS A 88 12.10 -9.14 -11.29
N GLU A 89 12.85 -8.64 -12.27
CA GLU A 89 12.81 -7.29 -12.86
C GLU A 89 11.39 -6.67 -12.91
N PHE A 90 11.31 -5.37 -12.62
CA PHE A 90 10.09 -4.60 -12.89
C PHE A 90 9.86 -4.59 -14.41
N ALA A 91 8.64 -4.89 -14.85
CA ALA A 91 8.35 -4.96 -16.27
C ALA A 91 7.92 -3.61 -16.83
N LEU A 92 7.14 -2.84 -16.06
CA LEU A 92 6.67 -1.50 -16.42
C LEU A 92 6.13 -0.78 -15.17
N MET A 93 6.18 0.55 -15.19
CA MET A 93 5.47 1.40 -14.23
C MET A 93 4.12 1.82 -14.84
N PHE A 94 3.05 1.74 -14.06
CA PHE A 94 1.69 2.02 -14.50
C PHE A 94 1.07 3.08 -13.59
N TYR A 95 0.64 4.19 -14.16
CA TYR A 95 -0.28 5.13 -13.54
C TYR A 95 -1.72 4.74 -13.89
N GLY A 96 -2.61 4.74 -12.91
CA GLY A 96 -4.03 4.56 -13.16
C GLY A 96 -4.88 5.43 -12.26
N ALA A 97 -5.99 5.90 -12.82
CA ALA A 97 -7.05 6.55 -12.07
C ALA A 97 -8.34 5.70 -12.13
N PHE A 98 -9.17 5.77 -11.09
CA PHE A 98 -10.48 5.14 -11.06
C PHE A 98 -11.44 5.88 -10.14
N TRP A 99 -12.72 5.68 -10.41
CA TRP A 99 -13.84 6.23 -9.65
C TRP A 99 -14.76 5.08 -9.26
N TYR A 100 -15.77 5.35 -8.45
CA TYR A 100 -16.76 4.34 -8.12
C TYR A 100 -17.41 3.76 -9.39
N ASN A 101 -17.32 2.44 -9.56
CA ASN A 101 -17.83 1.67 -10.70
C ASN A 101 -17.25 2.03 -12.09
N HIS A 102 -16.19 2.84 -12.16
CA HIS A 102 -15.61 3.24 -13.45
C HIS A 102 -14.08 3.19 -13.43
N LYS A 103 -13.50 2.59 -14.47
CA LYS A 103 -12.07 2.74 -14.76
C LYS A 103 -11.83 4.13 -15.32
N GLY A 104 -10.83 4.82 -14.80
CA GLY A 104 -10.39 6.12 -15.30
C GLY A 104 -9.26 5.98 -16.33
N PRO A 105 -8.63 7.11 -16.70
CA PRO A 105 -7.46 7.10 -17.57
C PRO A 105 -6.30 6.33 -16.93
N TYR A 106 -5.42 5.83 -17.78
CA TYR A 106 -4.18 5.19 -17.36
C TYR A 106 -3.04 5.59 -18.28
N HIS A 107 -1.82 5.48 -17.75
CA HIS A 107 -0.59 5.72 -18.49
C HIS A 107 0.43 4.64 -18.14
N ILE A 108 1.10 4.09 -19.16
CA ILE A 108 2.21 3.16 -18.97
C ILE A 108 3.47 3.95 -19.28
N TYR A 109 4.32 4.12 -18.27
CA TYR A 109 5.58 4.81 -18.45
C TYR A 109 6.53 3.96 -19.28
N SER A 110 7.28 4.62 -20.16
CA SER A 110 8.42 4.01 -20.83
C SER A 110 9.49 3.62 -19.82
N ARG A 111 10.33 2.66 -20.21
CA ARG A 111 11.50 2.30 -19.41
C ARG A 111 12.45 3.49 -19.42
N GLU A 112 12.72 4.03 -18.23
CA GLU A 112 13.72 5.08 -18.04
C GLU A 112 15.09 4.63 -18.53
N THR A 113 15.83 5.55 -19.15
CA THR A 113 17.25 5.36 -19.46
C THR A 113 18.08 5.36 -18.17
N LYS A 114 19.37 5.04 -18.27
CA LYS A 114 20.25 5.03 -17.09
C LYS A 114 20.42 6.44 -16.54
N GLU A 115 20.54 7.41 -17.45
CA GLU A 115 20.73 8.83 -17.13
C GLU A 115 19.50 9.42 -16.45
N GLU A 116 18.29 9.06 -16.93
CA GLU A 116 17.03 9.50 -16.31
C GLU A 116 16.88 8.99 -14.87
N LYS A 117 17.34 7.76 -14.59
CA LYS A 117 17.33 7.21 -13.23
C LYS A 117 18.30 7.90 -12.30
N GLU A 118 19.51 8.17 -12.78
CA GLU A 118 20.52 8.89 -11.99
C GLU A 118 20.02 10.30 -11.64
N ALA A 119 19.44 11.01 -12.61
CA ALA A 119 18.83 12.31 -12.37
C ALA A 119 17.62 12.25 -11.41
N ALA A 120 16.79 11.21 -11.51
CA ALA A 120 15.65 11.02 -10.61
C ALA A 120 16.10 10.70 -9.17
N ASP A 121 17.13 9.87 -8.99
CA ASP A 121 17.69 9.55 -7.68
C ASP A 121 18.32 10.80 -7.03
N GLU A 122 19.02 11.65 -7.81
CA GLU A 122 19.54 12.94 -7.34
C GLU A 122 18.43 13.89 -6.89
N ALA A 123 17.37 14.02 -7.69
CA ALA A 123 16.21 14.85 -7.34
C ALA A 123 15.51 14.36 -6.07
N LEU A 124 15.36 13.04 -5.91
CA LEU A 124 14.71 12.43 -4.75
C LEU A 124 15.56 12.60 -3.48
N GLN A 125 16.88 12.58 -3.60
CA GLN A 125 17.79 12.90 -2.47
C GLN A 125 17.68 14.37 -2.05
N GLN A 126 17.56 15.29 -3.00
CA GLN A 126 17.36 16.72 -2.71
C GLN A 126 16.03 16.94 -1.98
N GLU A 127 14.93 16.37 -2.47
CA GLU A 127 13.62 16.48 -1.83
C GLU A 127 13.60 15.92 -0.41
N ASN A 128 14.29 14.79 -0.18
CA ASN A 128 14.44 14.22 1.15
C ASN A 128 15.29 15.10 2.10
N ALA A 129 16.28 15.83 1.57
CA ALA A 129 17.10 16.74 2.36
C ALA A 129 16.34 18.03 2.74
N ASP A 130 15.40 18.46 1.90
CA ASP A 130 14.57 19.65 2.13
C ASP A 130 13.34 19.37 3.03
N MET A 131 13.01 18.09 3.29
CA MET A 131 11.94 17.73 4.21
C MET A 131 12.37 17.88 5.68
N PRO A 132 11.66 18.70 6.49
CA PRO A 132 11.95 18.79 7.92
C PRO A 132 11.61 17.48 8.63
N HIS A 133 12.59 16.93 9.37
CA HIS A 133 12.45 15.73 10.21
C HIS A 133 11.54 15.93 11.43
#